data_AF-A0A519PWL7-F1
#
_entry.id   AF-A0A519PWL7-F1
#
_cell.length_a   1.000
_cell.length_b   1.000
_cell.length_c   1.000
_cell.angle_alpha   90.00
_cell.angle_beta   90.00
_cell.angle_gamma   90.00
#
_symmetry.space_group_name_H-M   'P 1'
#
loop_
_entity.id
_entity.type
_entity.pdbx_description
1 polymer ?
#
loop_
_entity_poly.entity_id
_entity_poly.type
_entity_poly.pdbx_seq_one_letter_code
_entity_poly.pdbx_strand_id
1 'polypeptide(L)'
;MAAIDPTTTDPRPAIVICAWDEDESGWDPIEDLSGEPWSPTGARTVAVPSEAPEELASTLSAHLTDQRCRALLLVGRTRSTDGFQLQMRAENRSVDGASRPDGVGPSVARATAPVADIVRALKEAGLAAAATSEAEDDAGSFLLYRVLAGLPDGPDTPAIGLLRAPENEPDAAVQRAVKTAAQAMARHLSPVGRARAY
;
A
#
# COMPACT_ATOMS: atom_id res chain seq x y z
N MET A 1 4.58 -11.51 35.11
CA MET A 1 3.43 -11.35 34.20
C MET A 1 3.87 -10.41 33.09
N ALA A 2 4.28 -10.96 31.95
CA ALA A 2 4.59 -10.14 30.78
C ALA A 2 3.27 -9.56 30.24
N ALA A 3 3.23 -8.25 30.03
CA ALA A 3 2.10 -7.61 29.38
C ALA A 3 1.96 -8.21 27.97
N ILE A 4 0.78 -8.74 27.67
CA ILE A 4 0.45 -9.19 26.31
C ILE A 4 0.38 -7.92 25.48
N ASP A 5 1.25 -7.79 24.48
CA ASP A 5 1.23 -6.69 23.53
C ASP A 5 -0.14 -6.68 22.82
N PRO A 6 -0.96 -5.63 22.95
CA PRO A 6 -2.34 -5.62 22.44
C PRO A 6 -2.41 -5.86 20.92
N THR A 7 -1.32 -5.62 20.18
CA THR A 7 -1.20 -5.90 18.75
C THR A 7 -1.23 -7.40 18.42
N THR A 8 -0.82 -8.28 19.35
CA THR A 8 -0.82 -9.74 19.12
C THR A 8 -2.21 -10.39 19.22
N THR A 9 -3.21 -9.66 19.73
CA THR A 9 -4.55 -10.20 20.01
C THR A 9 -5.64 -9.66 19.08
N ASP A 10 -5.37 -8.62 18.28
CA ASP A 10 -6.36 -8.07 17.34
C ASP A 10 -6.57 -9.03 16.13
N PRO A 11 -7.78 -9.61 15.97
CA PRO A 11 -8.06 -10.56 14.90
C PRO A 11 -8.39 -9.90 13.55
N ARG A 12 -8.54 -8.57 13.51
CA ARG A 12 -8.85 -7.85 12.26
C ARG A 12 -7.71 -8.03 11.25
N PRO A 13 -7.97 -8.16 9.94
CA PRO A 13 -6.91 -8.21 8.92
C PRO A 13 -6.05 -6.94 8.94
N ALA A 14 -4.78 -7.07 8.57
CA ALA A 14 -3.81 -5.98 8.50
C ALA A 14 -3.76 -5.38 7.10
N ILE A 15 -3.59 -4.06 7.06
CA ILE A 15 -3.22 -3.26 5.91
C ILE A 15 -1.85 -2.67 6.20
N VAL A 16 -0.84 -3.06 5.45
CA VAL A 16 0.45 -2.37 5.48
C VAL A 16 0.29 -1.07 4.73
N ILE A 17 0.71 0.05 5.32
CA ILE A 17 0.79 1.34 4.64
C ILE A 17 2.24 1.79 4.71
N CYS A 18 2.83 2.05 3.55
CA CYS A 18 4.25 2.37 3.42
C CYS A 18 4.42 3.59 2.53
N ALA A 19 4.94 4.66 3.11
CA ALA A 19 5.55 5.74 2.35
C ALA A 19 6.99 5.33 2.02
N TRP A 20 7.31 5.16 0.74
CA TRP A 20 8.62 4.60 0.36
C TRP A 20 9.74 5.66 0.33
N ASP A 21 9.37 6.92 0.20
CA ASP A 21 10.31 8.04 0.20
C ASP A 21 10.54 8.49 1.64
N GLU A 22 11.80 8.59 2.05
CA GLU A 22 12.19 8.98 3.41
C GLU A 22 11.89 10.45 3.71
N ASP A 23 11.81 11.29 2.68
CA ASP A 23 11.48 12.71 2.79
C ASP A 23 9.95 12.94 2.80
N GLU A 24 9.14 11.89 2.64
CA GLU A 24 7.68 12.00 2.65
C GLU A 24 7.13 12.12 4.08
N SER A 25 6.98 13.35 4.55
CA SER A 25 6.32 13.67 5.82
C SER A 25 4.79 13.66 5.76
N GLY A 26 4.20 13.63 4.55
CA GLY A 26 2.75 13.74 4.34
C GLY A 26 1.98 12.51 4.79
N TRP A 27 2.67 11.43 5.19
CA TRP A 27 2.06 10.28 5.82
C TRP A 27 2.77 9.95 7.14
N ASP A 28 2.13 10.31 8.25
CA ASP A 28 2.45 9.77 9.58
C ASP A 28 1.34 8.77 9.97
N PRO A 29 1.66 7.50 10.24
CA PRO A 29 0.69 6.53 10.75
C PRO A 29 0.12 6.92 12.13
N ILE A 30 0.76 7.84 12.86
CA ILE A 30 0.35 8.32 14.18
C ILE A 30 -0.64 9.47 14.04
N GLU A 31 -1.83 9.35 14.63
CA GLU A 31 -2.82 10.43 14.58
C GLU A 31 -2.34 11.64 15.39
N ASP A 32 -2.42 12.85 14.82
CA ASP A 32 -2.53 14.13 15.54
C ASP A 32 -1.61 14.30 16.76
N LEU A 33 -0.38 13.75 16.71
CA LEU A 33 0.58 13.70 17.83
C LEU A 33 0.09 12.92 19.08
N SER A 34 -1.02 12.19 18.96
CA SER A 34 -1.62 11.36 20.01
C SER A 34 -0.77 10.16 20.41
N GLY A 35 0.16 9.74 19.55
CA GLY A 35 0.97 8.54 19.74
C GLY A 35 0.26 7.23 19.37
N GLU A 36 -1.02 7.27 19.00
CA GLU A 36 -1.80 6.09 18.63
C GLU A 36 -1.91 5.94 17.11
N PRO A 37 -1.63 4.74 16.56
CA PRO A 37 -1.75 4.50 15.13
C PRO A 37 -3.23 4.42 14.71
N TRP A 38 -3.59 5.17 13.67
CA TRP A 38 -4.95 5.13 13.11
C TRP A 38 -5.22 3.80 12.42
N SER A 39 -6.41 3.22 12.59
CA SER A 39 -6.85 2.04 11.84
C SER A 39 -8.25 2.24 11.23
N PRO A 40 -8.49 1.81 9.96
CA PRO A 40 -9.82 1.86 9.37
C PRO A 40 -10.77 0.87 10.06
N THR A 41 -12.07 1.12 9.92
CA THR A 41 -13.07 0.20 10.45
C THR A 41 -12.94 -1.17 9.78
N GLY A 42 -12.80 -2.22 10.58
CA GLY A 42 -12.72 -3.61 10.11
C GLY A 42 -11.31 -4.13 9.79
N ALA A 43 -10.28 -3.28 9.85
CA ALA A 43 -8.89 -3.69 9.67
C ALA A 43 -7.98 -3.01 10.71
N ARG A 44 -6.71 -3.43 10.77
CA ARG A 44 -5.64 -2.76 11.52
C ARG A 44 -4.57 -2.27 10.55
N THR A 45 -3.90 -1.17 10.87
CA THR A 45 -2.77 -0.69 10.07
C THR A 45 -1.45 -1.21 10.62
N VAL A 46 -0.49 -1.40 9.74
CA VAL A 46 0.91 -1.65 10.07
C VAL A 46 1.73 -0.66 9.29
N ALA A 47 2.48 0.19 9.98
CA ALA A 47 3.43 1.08 9.35
C ALA A 47 4.74 0.35 9.11
N VAL A 48 5.31 0.53 7.92
CA VAL A 48 6.65 0.04 7.58
C VAL A 48 7.49 1.27 7.22
N PRO A 49 8.64 1.48 7.88
CA PRO A 49 9.52 2.60 7.58
C PRO A 49 10.06 2.50 6.15
N SER A 50 10.47 3.63 5.59
CA SER A 50 11.23 3.63 4.34
C SER A 50 12.57 2.93 4.53
N GLU A 51 13.01 2.21 3.49
CA GLU A 51 14.28 1.51 3.41
C GLU A 51 14.77 1.62 1.95
N ALA A 52 15.98 1.13 1.66
CA ALA A 52 16.44 0.99 0.28
C ALA A 52 15.43 0.15 -0.53
N PRO A 53 15.11 0.48 -1.80
CA PRO A 53 13.99 -0.12 -2.52
C PRO A 53 13.97 -1.66 -2.56
N GLU A 54 15.13 -2.31 -2.61
CA GLU A 54 15.21 -3.79 -2.63
C GLU A 54 14.98 -4.42 -1.25
N GLU A 55 15.50 -3.78 -0.20
CA GLU A 55 15.27 -4.19 1.19
C GLU A 55 13.80 -3.98 1.52
N LEU A 56 13.25 -2.82 1.16
CA LEU A 56 11.84 -2.51 1.33
C LEU A 56 10.93 -3.49 0.59
N ALA A 57 11.23 -3.84 -0.67
CA ALA A 57 10.48 -4.85 -1.42
C ALA A 57 10.46 -6.20 -0.69
N SER A 58 11.59 -6.59 -0.09
CA SER A 58 11.73 -7.83 0.67
C SER A 58 10.92 -7.78 1.97
N THR A 59 11.01 -6.68 2.72
CA THR A 59 10.26 -6.43 3.95
C THR A 59 8.74 -6.43 3.70
N LEU A 60 8.28 -5.73 2.67
CA LEU A 60 6.87 -5.70 2.28
C LEU A 60 6.35 -7.07 1.82
N SER A 61 7.15 -7.81 1.07
CA SER A 61 6.80 -9.17 0.65
C SER A 61 6.70 -10.12 1.84
N ALA A 62 7.62 -10.01 2.81
CA ALA A 62 7.57 -10.79 4.04
C ALA A 62 6.28 -10.53 4.83
N HIS A 63 5.83 -9.28 4.95
CA HIS A 63 4.53 -8.97 5.56
C HIS A 63 3.37 -9.69 4.85
N LEU A 64 3.38 -9.73 3.51
CA LEU A 64 2.32 -10.36 2.72
C LEU A 64 2.33 -11.90 2.79
N THR A 65 3.40 -12.53 3.30
CA THR A 65 3.39 -13.96 3.61
C THR A 65 2.62 -14.30 4.89
N ASP A 66 2.40 -13.33 5.79
CA ASP A 66 1.54 -13.50 6.96
C ASP A 66 0.08 -13.48 6.52
N GLN A 67 -0.66 -14.56 6.80
CA GLN A 67 -2.09 -14.69 6.50
C GLN A 67 -2.96 -13.60 7.17
N ARG A 68 -2.45 -12.95 8.21
CA ARG A 68 -3.11 -11.82 8.86
C ARG A 68 -2.94 -10.52 8.08
N CYS A 69 -1.96 -10.41 7.19
CA CYS A 69 -1.77 -9.26 6.31
C CYS A 69 -2.51 -9.49 5.00
N ARG A 70 -3.55 -8.69 4.74
CA ARG A 70 -4.44 -8.89 3.59
C ARG A 70 -4.38 -7.76 2.58
N ALA A 71 -3.61 -6.71 2.87
CA ALA A 71 -3.45 -5.58 1.98
C ALA A 71 -2.14 -4.83 2.17
N LEU A 72 -1.70 -4.15 1.11
CA LEU A 72 -0.60 -3.20 1.08
C LEU A 72 -1.03 -1.96 0.28
N LEU A 73 -0.80 -0.79 0.86
CA LEU A 73 -0.93 0.49 0.18
C LEU A 73 0.43 1.20 0.19
N LEU A 74 1.04 1.30 -0.99
CA LEU A 74 2.21 2.15 -1.22
C LEU A 74 1.74 3.59 -1.41
N VAL A 75 2.46 4.54 -0.80
CA VAL A 75 2.16 5.98 -0.83
C VAL A 75 3.41 6.77 -1.19
N GLY A 76 3.27 7.72 -2.10
CA GLY A 76 4.34 8.67 -2.41
C GLY A 76 3.90 9.66 -3.47
N ARG A 77 4.85 10.40 -4.04
CA ARG A 77 4.53 11.49 -4.95
C ARG A 77 4.46 11.08 -6.41
N THR A 78 3.83 11.92 -7.21
CA THR A 78 3.85 11.89 -8.68
C THR A 78 4.23 13.25 -9.22
N ARG A 79 4.98 13.23 -10.33
CA ARG A 79 5.26 14.43 -11.14
C ARG A 79 4.00 14.97 -11.85
N SER A 80 2.94 14.17 -11.90
CA SER A 80 1.65 14.57 -12.45
C SER A 80 0.95 15.60 -11.56
N THR A 81 0.35 16.60 -12.19
CA THR A 81 -0.45 17.63 -11.51
C THR A 81 -1.95 17.36 -11.56
N ASP A 82 -2.38 16.23 -12.15
CA ASP A 82 -3.80 15.94 -12.43
C ASP A 82 -4.58 15.39 -11.21
N GLY A 83 -4.10 15.65 -9.99
CA GLY A 83 -4.63 15.11 -8.75
C GLY A 83 -4.04 13.74 -8.37
N PHE A 84 -4.66 13.07 -7.40
CA PHE A 84 -4.22 11.78 -6.91
C PHE A 84 -4.36 10.69 -7.97
N GLN A 85 -3.36 9.81 -8.08
CA GLN A 85 -3.35 8.73 -9.06
C GLN A 85 -3.23 7.36 -8.39
N LEU A 86 -4.11 6.43 -8.76
CA LEU A 86 -3.98 5.02 -8.41
C LEU A 86 -3.35 4.28 -9.58
N GLN A 87 -2.10 3.85 -9.41
CA GLN A 87 -1.38 3.11 -10.45
C GLN A 87 -1.87 1.66 -10.51
N MET A 88 -2.44 1.28 -11.65
CA MET A 88 -3.03 -0.03 -11.89
C MET A 88 -2.05 -1.05 -12.46
N ARG A 89 -0.92 -0.58 -12.99
CA ARG A 89 0.03 -1.37 -13.77
C ARG A 89 1.45 -1.05 -13.35
N ALA A 90 2.27 -2.08 -13.18
CA ALA A 90 3.69 -1.95 -12.92
C ALA A 90 4.48 -2.82 -13.90
N GLU A 91 5.63 -2.34 -14.35
CA GLU A 91 6.45 -2.98 -15.37
C GLU A 91 7.73 -3.54 -14.75
N ASN A 92 8.25 -4.63 -15.33
CA ASN A 92 9.51 -5.23 -14.88
C ASN A 92 10.70 -4.35 -15.30
N ARG A 93 10.99 -3.34 -14.49
CA ARG A 93 12.06 -2.36 -14.70
C ARG A 93 12.91 -2.24 -13.43
N SER A 94 14.16 -1.80 -13.58
CA SER A 94 15.04 -1.41 -12.47
C SER A 94 14.48 -0.17 -11.80
N VAL A 95 14.99 0.13 -10.60
CA VAL A 95 14.56 1.30 -9.79
C VAL A 95 14.63 2.62 -10.57
N ASP A 96 15.64 2.77 -11.44
CA ASP A 96 15.86 3.93 -12.31
C ASP A 96 15.13 3.84 -13.67
N GLY A 97 14.37 2.78 -13.91
CA GLY A 97 13.67 2.53 -15.17
C GLY A 97 14.57 2.15 -16.35
N ALA A 98 15.90 2.17 -16.19
CA ALA A 98 16.85 2.08 -17.30
C ALA A 98 17.04 0.66 -17.86
N SER A 99 16.72 -0.37 -17.09
CA SER A 99 16.96 -1.75 -17.45
C SER A 99 15.82 -2.67 -17.00
N ARG A 100 15.70 -3.84 -17.64
CA ARG A 100 14.87 -4.91 -17.12
C ARG A 100 15.73 -5.74 -16.15
N PRO A 101 15.35 -5.89 -14.88
CA PRO A 101 15.95 -6.87 -13.98
C PRO A 101 15.85 -8.23 -14.65
N ASP A 102 16.94 -9.01 -14.61
CA ASP A 102 17.12 -10.27 -15.35
C ASP A 102 15.82 -11.06 -15.53
N GLY A 103 15.58 -11.55 -16.75
CA GLY A 103 14.28 -11.92 -17.37
C GLY A 103 13.43 -13.03 -16.72
N VAL A 104 13.53 -13.23 -15.42
CA VAL A 104 12.70 -14.10 -14.60
C VAL A 104 11.50 -13.29 -14.08
N GLY A 105 10.29 -13.63 -14.55
CA GLY A 105 9.04 -13.00 -14.13
C GLY A 105 8.26 -12.33 -15.26
N PRO A 106 6.97 -12.01 -15.03
CA PRO A 106 6.11 -11.38 -16.03
C PRO A 106 6.65 -10.02 -16.47
N SER A 107 6.33 -9.58 -17.68
CA SER A 107 6.78 -8.24 -18.13
C SER A 107 6.00 -7.11 -17.44
N VAL A 108 4.79 -7.42 -16.98
CA VAL A 108 3.83 -6.49 -16.38
C VAL A 108 3.07 -7.19 -15.26
N ALA A 109 2.88 -6.50 -14.15
CA ALA A 109 1.97 -6.90 -13.07
C ALA A 109 0.83 -5.88 -12.92
N ARG A 110 -0.33 -6.33 -12.44
CA ARG A 110 -1.50 -5.46 -12.21
C ARG A 110 -1.80 -5.35 -10.73
N ALA A 111 -2.10 -4.14 -10.29
CA ALA A 111 -2.56 -3.88 -8.92
C ALA A 111 -3.81 -4.72 -8.63
N THR A 112 -3.86 -5.27 -7.42
CA THR A 112 -4.95 -6.14 -6.94
C THR A 112 -5.89 -5.40 -5.99
N ALA A 113 -5.58 -4.15 -5.64
CA ALA A 113 -6.46 -3.28 -4.87
C ALA A 113 -7.77 -2.96 -5.64
N PRO A 114 -8.87 -2.66 -4.93
CA PRO A 114 -10.14 -2.26 -5.52
C PRO A 114 -10.07 -0.81 -6.05
N VAL A 115 -9.33 -0.59 -7.13
CA VAL A 115 -8.98 0.74 -7.66
C VAL A 115 -10.20 1.62 -7.91
N ALA A 116 -11.26 1.07 -8.52
CA ALA A 116 -12.47 1.83 -8.81
C ALA A 116 -13.15 2.35 -7.53
N ASP A 117 -13.19 1.52 -6.48
CA ASP A 117 -13.78 1.89 -5.20
C ASP A 117 -12.94 2.91 -4.43
N ILE A 118 -11.60 2.79 -4.50
CA ILE A 118 -10.68 3.77 -3.94
C ILE A 118 -10.85 5.12 -4.64
N VAL A 119 -10.81 5.17 -5.98
CA VAL A 119 -10.98 6.41 -6.74
C VAL A 119 -12.34 7.06 -6.46
N ARG A 120 -13.41 6.26 -6.37
CA ARG A 120 -14.73 6.75 -5.99
C ARG A 120 -14.71 7.37 -4.59
N ALA A 121 -14.16 6.66 -3.59
CA ALA A 121 -14.09 7.15 -2.22
C ALA A 121 -13.28 8.45 -2.10
N LEU A 122 -12.16 8.57 -2.83
CA LEU A 122 -11.38 9.81 -2.90
C LEU A 122 -12.19 10.99 -3.45
N LYS A 123 -12.93 10.77 -4.55
CA LYS A 123 -13.82 11.79 -5.13
C LYS A 123 -14.94 12.19 -4.18
N GLU A 124 -15.56 11.23 -3.49
CA GLU A 124 -16.58 11.49 -2.46
C GLU A 124 -15.99 12.28 -1.27
N ALA A 125 -14.70 12.09 -0.97
CA ALA A 125 -13.96 12.90 -0.02
C ALA A 125 -13.54 14.28 -0.57
N GLY A 126 -13.95 14.66 -1.78
CA GLY A 126 -13.65 15.95 -2.40
C GLY A 126 -12.23 16.06 -2.96
N LEU A 127 -11.53 14.94 -3.15
CA LEU A 127 -10.18 14.90 -3.72
C LEU A 127 -10.26 14.58 -5.22
N ALA A 128 -9.51 15.32 -6.04
CA ALA A 128 -9.34 14.98 -7.45
C ALA A 128 -8.54 13.68 -7.54
N ALA A 129 -9.11 12.63 -8.12
CA ALA A 129 -8.46 11.33 -8.21
C ALA A 129 -8.80 10.60 -9.51
N ALA A 130 -7.83 9.85 -10.05
CA ALA A 130 -7.99 9.00 -11.21
C ALA A 130 -7.20 7.69 -11.07
N ALA A 131 -7.56 6.70 -11.88
CA ALA A 131 -6.74 5.52 -12.07
C ALA A 131 -5.79 5.75 -13.26
N THR A 132 -4.55 5.29 -13.16
CA THR A 132 -3.55 5.40 -14.22
C THR A 132 -2.94 4.04 -14.55
N SER A 133 -2.61 3.81 -15.82
CA SER A 133 -1.78 2.68 -16.25
C SER A 133 -0.34 3.08 -16.53
N GLU A 134 -0.05 4.38 -16.46
CA GLU A 134 1.29 4.92 -16.65
C GLU A 134 2.12 4.62 -15.41
N ALA A 135 3.31 4.06 -15.63
CA ALA A 135 4.31 3.87 -14.60
C ALA A 135 5.30 5.04 -14.66
N GLU A 136 5.78 5.46 -13.49
CA GLU A 136 6.93 6.37 -13.40
C GLU A 136 8.22 5.57 -13.23
N ASP A 137 9.33 6.11 -13.75
CA ASP A 137 10.66 5.52 -13.57
C ASP A 137 11.20 5.90 -12.17
N ASP A 138 10.60 5.30 -11.14
CA ASP A 138 10.89 5.57 -9.73
C ASP A 138 10.78 4.32 -8.83
N ALA A 139 11.16 4.49 -7.56
CA ALA A 139 11.07 3.46 -6.54
C ALA A 139 9.62 2.96 -6.31
N GLY A 140 8.61 3.81 -6.46
CA GLY A 140 7.20 3.44 -6.27
C GLY A 140 6.72 2.40 -7.29
N SER A 141 6.95 2.65 -8.58
CA SER A 141 6.60 1.70 -9.65
C SER A 141 7.40 0.41 -9.54
N PHE A 142 8.68 0.54 -9.18
CA PHE A 142 9.56 -0.58 -8.93
C PHE A 142 9.02 -1.49 -7.80
N LEU A 143 8.73 -0.93 -6.63
CA LEU A 143 8.20 -1.63 -5.47
C LEU A 143 6.87 -2.32 -5.79
N LEU A 144 5.96 -1.62 -6.48
CA LEU A 144 4.68 -2.18 -6.89
C LEU A 144 4.88 -3.43 -7.76
N TYR A 145 5.78 -3.37 -8.74
CA TYR A 145 6.08 -4.53 -9.59
C TYR A 145 6.67 -5.69 -8.79
N ARG A 146 7.71 -5.42 -7.98
CA ARG A 146 8.43 -6.46 -7.23
C ARG A 146 7.52 -7.19 -6.26
N VAL A 147 6.69 -6.46 -5.52
CA VAL A 147 5.73 -7.05 -4.58
C VAL A 147 4.69 -7.88 -5.31
N LEU A 148 4.09 -7.36 -6.39
CA LEU A 148 3.07 -8.09 -7.15
C LEU A 148 3.62 -9.35 -7.84
N ALA A 149 4.83 -9.27 -8.40
CA ALA A 149 5.47 -10.39 -9.08
C ALA A 149 6.00 -11.46 -8.11
N GLY A 150 6.26 -11.09 -6.86
CA GLY A 150 6.71 -11.98 -5.79
C GLY A 150 5.59 -12.65 -4.99
N LEU A 151 4.32 -12.38 -5.32
CA LEU A 151 3.20 -12.99 -4.60
C LEU A 151 3.18 -14.51 -4.77
N PRO A 152 2.97 -15.27 -3.69
CA PRO A 152 2.75 -16.70 -3.81
C PRO A 152 1.42 -16.98 -4.52
N ASP A 153 1.41 -18.00 -5.36
CA ASP A 153 0.16 -18.53 -5.92
C ASP A 153 -0.72 -19.05 -4.77
N GLY A 154 -1.93 -18.52 -4.65
CA GLY A 154 -2.84 -18.89 -3.56
C GLY A 154 -4.25 -18.39 -3.79
N PRO A 155 -5.23 -18.96 -3.07
CA PRO A 155 -6.65 -18.58 -3.21
C PRO A 155 -6.94 -17.17 -2.69
N ASP A 156 -6.03 -16.63 -1.89
CA ASP A 156 -6.18 -15.39 -1.13
C ASP A 156 -5.17 -14.35 -1.61
N THR A 157 -5.43 -13.72 -2.75
CA THR A 157 -4.58 -12.63 -3.25
C THR A 157 -4.76 -11.38 -2.37
N PRO A 158 -3.70 -10.83 -1.76
CA PRO A 158 -3.80 -9.60 -0.98
C PRO A 158 -4.14 -8.40 -1.89
N ALA A 159 -4.84 -7.41 -1.34
CA ALA A 159 -5.15 -6.17 -2.05
C ALA A 159 -3.94 -5.23 -2.03
N ILE A 160 -3.28 -5.04 -3.18
CA ILE A 160 -2.06 -4.23 -3.30
C ILE A 160 -2.32 -3.06 -4.25
N GLY A 161 -2.04 -1.86 -3.78
CA GLY A 161 -2.22 -0.62 -4.53
C GLY A 161 -1.09 0.38 -4.29
N LEU A 162 -0.97 1.32 -5.23
CA LEU A 162 -0.03 2.43 -5.19
C LEU A 162 -0.81 3.73 -5.40
N LEU A 163 -0.86 4.55 -4.35
CA LEU A 163 -1.45 5.87 -4.33
C LEU A 163 -0.36 6.92 -4.50
N ARG A 164 -0.47 7.70 -5.57
CA ARG A 164 0.42 8.81 -5.86
C ARG A 164 -0.28 10.13 -5.59
N ALA A 165 0.33 10.99 -4.79
CA ALA A 165 -0.13 12.35 -4.54
C ALA A 165 0.67 13.35 -5.40
N PRO A 166 0.06 14.44 -5.91
CA PRO A 166 0.82 15.49 -6.56
C PRO A 166 1.94 16.03 -5.65
N GLU A 167 3.10 16.39 -6.23
CA GLU A 167 4.26 16.93 -5.49
C GLU A 167 3.91 18.08 -4.54
N ASN A 168 3.04 18.98 -4.97
CA ASN A 168 2.66 20.18 -4.21
C ASN A 168 1.38 20.03 -3.38
N GLU A 169 0.86 18.80 -3.26
CA GLU A 169 -0.35 18.54 -2.48
C GLU A 169 -0.04 18.63 -0.98
N PRO A 170 -0.82 19.37 -0.17
CA PRO A 170 -0.55 19.52 1.25
C PRO A 170 -0.71 18.21 2.02
N ASP A 171 0.11 18.02 3.06
CA ASP A 171 0.13 16.81 3.89
C ASP A 171 -1.25 16.41 4.42
N ALA A 172 -2.07 17.38 4.84
CA ALA A 172 -3.44 17.11 5.29
C ALA A 172 -4.32 16.45 4.21
N ALA A 173 -4.13 16.82 2.94
CA ALA A 173 -4.84 16.19 1.82
C ALA A 173 -4.28 14.79 1.52
N VAL A 174 -2.96 14.60 1.62
CA VAL A 174 -2.32 13.28 1.50
C VAL A 174 -2.80 12.33 2.60
N GLN A 175 -2.78 12.74 3.86
CA GLN A 175 -3.31 11.97 4.98
C GLN A 175 -4.78 11.60 4.76
N ARG A 176 -5.61 12.56 4.33
CA ARG A 176 -7.01 12.31 3.99
C ARG A 176 -7.14 11.28 2.87
N ALA A 177 -6.31 11.37 1.84
CA ALA A 177 -6.32 10.43 0.72
C ALA A 177 -5.94 9.02 1.16
N VAL A 178 -4.86 8.88 1.93
CA VAL A 178 -4.39 7.59 2.46
C VAL A 178 -5.44 6.95 3.36
N LYS A 179 -5.98 7.69 4.34
CA LYS A 179 -7.06 7.20 5.22
C LYS A 179 -8.29 6.76 4.42
N THR A 180 -8.66 7.54 3.40
CA THR A 180 -9.80 7.23 2.51
C THR A 180 -9.55 5.96 1.69
N ALA A 181 -8.37 5.83 1.09
CA ALA A 181 -7.97 4.67 0.31
C ALA A 181 -7.90 3.40 1.17
N ALA A 182 -7.24 3.48 2.33
CA ALA A 182 -7.15 2.37 3.29
C ALA A 182 -8.54 1.93 3.78
N GLN A 183 -9.45 2.89 4.06
CA GLN A 183 -10.83 2.56 4.43
C GLN A 183 -11.61 1.92 3.29
N ALA A 184 -11.38 2.33 2.04
CA ALA A 184 -11.96 1.67 0.87
C ALA A 184 -11.43 0.24 0.73
N MET A 185 -10.12 0.02 0.84
CA MET A 185 -9.51 -1.32 0.81
C MET A 185 -10.05 -2.22 1.92
N ALA A 186 -10.18 -1.71 3.16
CA ALA A 186 -10.67 -2.45 4.31
C ALA A 186 -12.03 -3.13 4.07
N ARG A 187 -12.91 -2.51 3.28
CA ARG A 187 -14.25 -3.05 2.94
C ARG A 187 -14.20 -4.33 2.10
N HIS A 188 -13.07 -4.60 1.44
CA HIS A 188 -12.87 -5.76 0.58
C HIS A 188 -12.05 -6.87 1.26
N LEU A 189 -11.55 -6.64 2.47
CA LEU A 189 -10.74 -7.64 3.16
C LEU A 189 -11.63 -8.72 3.74
N SER A 190 -11.31 -9.97 3.42
CA SER A 190 -11.93 -11.09 4.09
C SER A 190 -11.49 -11.11 5.56
N PRO A 191 -12.41 -11.42 6.50
CA PRO A 191 -12.03 -11.66 7.89
C PRO A 191 -10.95 -12.74 7.96
N VAL A 192 -9.96 -12.57 8.83
CA VAL A 192 -8.96 -13.61 9.08
C VAL A 192 -9.71 -14.81 9.67
N GLY A 193 -9.73 -15.92 8.94
CA GLY A 193 -10.35 -17.15 9.42
C GLY A 193 -9.76 -17.53 10.77
N ARG A 194 -10.59 -17.91 11.75
CA ARG A 194 -10.08 -18.53 12.97
C ARG A 194 -9.27 -19.75 12.56
N ALA A 195 -8.03 -19.84 13.00
CA ALA A 195 -7.26 -21.08 12.93
C ALA A 195 -8.15 -22.21 13.46
N ARG A 196 -8.46 -23.19 12.61
CA ARG A 196 -9.11 -24.42 13.06
C ARG A 196 -8.13 -25.08 14.03
N ALA A 197 -8.47 -25.09 15.31
CA ALA A 197 -7.81 -25.97 16.26
C ALA A 197 -8.01 -27.40 15.76
N TYR A 198 -6.91 -28.09 15.44
CA TYR A 198 -6.85 -29.53 15.22
C TYR A 198 -6.25 -30.18 16.47
#